data_AF-A0A2N9NNS0-F1
#
_entry.id   AF-A0A2N9NNS0-F1
#
_cell.length_a   1.000
_cell.length_b   1.000
_cell.length_c   1.000
_cell.angle_alpha   90.00
_cell.angle_beta   90.00
_cell.angle_gamma   90.00
#
_symmetry.space_group_name_H-M   'P 1'
#
loop_
_entity.id
_entity.type
_entity.pdbx_description
1 polymer ?
#
loop_
_entity_poly.entity_id
_entity_poly.type
_entity_poly.pdbx_seq_one_letter_code
_entity_poly.pdbx_strand_id
1 'polypeptide(L)'
;MNANEINAYLQRAREIIGERSPGEIAYDNSVVTNLRRGMDIKRAIQSANHEHPEEALNPLPDQWPDLASRYDYMVEHKAILEKLGIKE
;
A
#
# COMPACT_ATOMS: atom_id res chain seq x y z
N MET A 1 -17.47 -13.35 1.71
CA MET A 1 -16.66 -13.84 2.83
C MET A 1 -17.53 -13.80 4.08
N ASN A 2 -17.47 -14.85 4.90
CA ASN A 2 -18.08 -14.84 6.24
C ASN A 2 -17.18 -14.08 7.24
N ALA A 3 -17.68 -13.83 8.44
CA ALA A 3 -16.95 -13.06 9.46
C ALA A 3 -15.59 -13.68 9.85
N ASN A 4 -15.51 -15.01 9.89
CA ASN A 4 -14.26 -15.71 10.24
C ASN A 4 -13.20 -15.56 9.14
N GLU A 5 -13.61 -15.64 7.87
CA GLU A 5 -12.74 -15.43 6.72
C GLU A 5 -12.22 -13.99 6.65
N ILE A 6 -13.07 -13.01 6.96
CA ILE A 6 -12.68 -11.59 7.01
C ILE A 6 -11.64 -11.38 8.12
N ASN A 7 -11.88 -11.91 9.31
CA ASN A 7 -10.94 -11.78 10.43
C ASN A 7 -9.59 -12.44 10.13
N ALA A 8 -9.59 -13.65 9.56
CA ALA A 8 -8.37 -14.35 9.17
C ALA A 8 -7.58 -13.56 8.10
N TYR A 9 -8.28 -12.98 7.12
CA TYR A 9 -7.69 -12.11 6.12
C TYR A 9 -7.05 -10.87 6.73
N LEU A 10 -7.78 -10.13 7.58
CA LEU A 10 -7.27 -8.91 8.21
C LEU A 10 -6.08 -9.18 9.11
N GLN A 11 -6.09 -10.30 9.85
CA GLN A 11 -4.95 -10.73 10.64
C GLN A 11 -3.72 -10.97 9.75
N ARG A 12 -3.89 -11.72 8.66
CA ARG A 12 -2.78 -11.99 7.73
C ARG A 12 -2.28 -10.73 7.04
N ALA A 13 -3.18 -9.81 6.69
CA ALA A 13 -2.79 -8.54 6.10
C ALA A 13 -1.95 -7.70 7.07
N ARG A 14 -2.29 -7.67 8.36
CA ARG A 14 -1.49 -7.00 9.38
C ARG A 14 -0.09 -7.61 9.53
N GLU A 15 0.05 -8.93 9.41
CA GLU A 15 1.35 -9.61 9.43
C GLU A 15 2.23 -9.26 8.23
N ILE A 16 1.62 -9.00 7.06
CA ILE A 16 2.34 -8.67 5.81
C ILE A 16 2.69 -7.18 5.75
N ILE A 17 1.73 -6.32 6.05
CA ILE A 17 1.86 -4.86 5.91
C ILE A 17 2.66 -4.28 7.07
N GLY A 18 2.50 -4.86 8.26
CA GLY A 18 2.98 -4.31 9.52
C GLY A 18 2.03 -3.25 10.09
N GLU A 19 2.36 -2.73 11.27
CA GLU A 19 1.74 -1.52 11.80
C GLU A 19 2.24 -0.30 11.01
N ARG A 20 1.35 0.66 10.77
CA ARG A 20 1.64 1.88 10.00
C ARG A 20 1.20 3.11 10.78
N SER A 21 2.03 4.15 10.76
CA SER A 21 1.68 5.47 11.26
C SER A 21 0.61 6.12 10.37
N PRO A 22 -0.11 7.16 10.85
CA PRO A 22 -1.01 7.92 9.98
C PRO A 22 -0.32 8.55 8.77
N GLY A 23 0.94 8.97 8.89
CA GLY A 23 1.74 9.51 7.79
C GLY A 23 2.05 8.43 6.76
N GLU A 24 2.49 7.27 7.23
CA GLU A 24 2.77 6.08 6.43
C GLU A 24 1.53 5.59 5.66
N ILE A 25 0.35 5.61 6.29
CA ILE A 25 -0.93 5.30 5.63
C ILE A 25 -1.24 6.31 4.53
N ALA A 26 -1.02 7.61 4.77
CA ALA A 26 -1.24 8.66 3.78
C ALA A 26 -0.30 8.49 2.57
N TYR A 27 0.99 8.23 2.83
CA TYR A 27 1.98 7.93 1.81
C TYR A 27 1.57 6.70 0.98
N ASP A 28 1.21 5.60 1.63
CA ASP A 28 0.79 4.36 0.95
C ASP A 28 -0.48 4.58 0.09
N ASN A 29 -1.42 5.40 0.57
CA ASN A 29 -2.61 5.79 -0.19
C ASN A 29 -2.27 6.59 -1.45
N SER A 30 -1.29 7.51 -1.39
CA SER A 30 -0.82 8.25 -2.56
C SER A 30 -0.19 7.32 -3.59
N VAL A 31 0.70 6.42 -3.16
CA VAL A 31 1.32 5.42 -4.05
C VAL A 31 0.26 4.55 -4.72
N VAL A 32 -0.68 3.98 -3.96
CA VAL A 32 -1.75 3.13 -4.51
C VAL A 32 -2.66 3.90 -5.47
N THR A 33 -2.97 5.16 -5.18
CA THR A 33 -3.77 6.02 -6.07
C THR A 33 -3.08 6.20 -7.42
N ASN A 34 -1.78 6.47 -7.41
CA ASN A 34 -1.00 6.65 -8.63
C ASN A 34 -0.84 5.34 -9.43
N LEU A 35 -0.64 4.21 -8.75
CA LEU A 35 -0.62 2.90 -9.40
C LEU A 35 -1.96 2.56 -10.06
N ARG A 36 -3.09 2.81 -9.38
CA ARG A 36 -4.44 2.61 -9.93
C ARG A 36 -4.72 3.50 -11.15
N ARG A 37 -4.02 4.63 -11.29
CA ARG A 37 -4.06 5.50 -12.48
C ARG A 37 -3.16 5.02 -13.63
N GLY A 38 -2.44 3.91 -13.44
CA GLY A 38 -1.59 3.30 -14.46
C GLY A 38 -0.13 3.79 -14.45
N MET A 39 0.32 4.48 -13.40
CA MET A 39 1.74 4.81 -13.25
C MET A 39 2.56 3.56 -12.94
N ASP A 40 3.81 3.54 -13.40
CA ASP A 40 4.80 2.58 -12.91
C ASP A 40 5.23 2.90 -11.48
N ILE A 41 5.73 1.89 -10.76
CA ILE A 41 6.11 2.02 -9.34
C ILE A 41 7.12 3.14 -9.08
N LYS A 42 8.08 3.38 -9.99
CA LYS A 42 9.09 4.43 -9.77
C LYS A 42 8.45 5.81 -9.80
N ARG A 43 7.57 6.05 -10.78
CA ARG A 43 6.82 7.31 -10.86
C ARG A 43 5.82 7.49 -9.73
N ALA A 44 5.13 6.42 -9.32
CA ALA A 44 4.20 6.45 -8.19
C ALA A 44 4.92 6.84 -6.88
N ILE A 45 6.08 6.24 -6.62
CA ILE A 45 6.94 6.57 -5.46
C ILE A 45 7.46 8.00 -5.54
N GLN A 46 7.91 8.45 -6.72
CA GLN A 46 8.37 9.85 -6.88
C GLN A 46 7.25 10.87 -6.61
N SER A 47 6.02 10.58 -7.05
CA SER A 47 4.87 11.45 -6.76
C SER A 47 4.56 11.47 -5.26
N ALA A 48 4.53 10.30 -4.62
CA ALA A 48 4.27 10.19 -3.18
C ALA A 48 5.37 10.88 -2.34
N ASN A 49 6.65 10.72 -2.70
CA ASN A 49 7.76 11.44 -2.07
C ASN A 49 7.63 12.96 -2.16
N HIS A 50 7.05 13.47 -3.25
CA HIS A 50 6.82 14.90 -3.41
C HIS A 50 5.69 15.41 -2.52
N GLU A 51 4.62 14.62 -2.39
CA GLU A 51 3.44 14.95 -1.57
C GLU A 51 3.71 14.78 -0.06
N HIS A 52 4.55 13.81 0.29
CA HIS A 52 4.82 13.35 1.66
C HIS A 52 6.34 13.22 1.88
N PRO A 53 7.09 14.34 1.91
CA PRO A 53 8.55 14.32 2.02
C PRO A 53 9.06 13.67 3.32
N GLU A 54 8.27 13.70 4.39
CA GLU A 54 8.60 13.09 5.68
C GLU A 54 8.58 11.56 5.67
N GLU A 55 7.81 10.94 4.77
CA GLU A 55 7.71 9.48 4.59
C GLU A 55 8.45 8.99 3.33
N ALA A 56 9.25 9.87 2.72
CA ALA A 56 9.83 9.62 1.40
C ALA A 56 10.73 8.37 1.38
N LEU A 57 10.45 7.48 0.44
CA LEU A 57 11.27 6.31 0.19
C LEU A 57 12.38 6.62 -0.82
N ASN A 58 13.61 6.17 -0.52
CA ASN A 58 14.74 6.25 -1.44
C ASN A 58 15.33 4.84 -1.71
N PRO A 59 14.65 4.01 -2.53
CA PRO A 59 15.05 2.62 -2.73
C PRO A 59 16.32 2.51 -3.58
N LEU A 60 17.21 1.62 -3.17
CA LEU A 60 18.35 1.19 -3.97
C LEU A 60 17.88 0.36 -5.19
N PRO A 61 18.70 0.24 -6.26
CA PRO A 61 18.33 -0.48 -7.48
C PRO A 61 17.81 -1.91 -7.27
N ASP A 62 18.35 -2.62 -6.28
CA ASP A 62 18.01 -4.00 -5.91
C ASP A 62 16.73 -4.11 -5.05
N GLN A 63 16.25 -3.01 -4.47
CA GLN A 63 15.05 -2.98 -3.62
C GLN A 63 13.75 -2.79 -4.41
N TRP A 64 13.84 -2.35 -5.67
CA TRP A 64 12.66 -2.08 -6.50
C TRP A 64 11.74 -3.29 -6.72
N PRO A 65 12.23 -4.52 -6.97
CA PRO A 65 11.36 -5.68 -7.16
C PRO A 65 10.52 -6.00 -5.93
N ASP A 66 11.12 -5.94 -4.74
CA ASP A 66 10.41 -6.19 -3.48
C ASP A 66 9.41 -5.07 -3.17
N LEU A 67 9.79 -3.81 -3.45
CA LEU A 67 8.92 -2.66 -3.26
C LEU A 67 7.70 -2.72 -4.20
N ALA A 68 7.91 -3.10 -5.46
CA ALA A 68 6.83 -3.32 -6.42
C ALA A 68 5.88 -4.40 -5.91
N SER A 69 6.41 -5.56 -5.48
CA SER A 69 5.62 -6.67 -4.94
C SER A 69 4.80 -6.27 -3.71
N ARG A 70 5.38 -5.45 -2.82
CA ARG A 70 4.67 -4.88 -1.66
C ARG A 70 3.51 -4.01 -2.12
N TYR A 71 3.72 -3.10 -3.06
CA TYR A 71 2.66 -2.20 -3.49
C TYR A 71 1.59 -2.87 -4.37
N ASP A 72 1.95 -3.91 -5.12
CA ASP A 72 0.96 -4.77 -5.79
C ASP A 72 0.01 -5.41 -4.77
N TYR A 73 0.57 -5.94 -3.67
CA TYR A 73 -0.25 -6.43 -2.56
C TYR A 73 -1.12 -5.33 -1.94
N MET A 74 -0.58 -4.12 -1.72
CA MET A 74 -1.34 -2.99 -1.15
C MET A 74 -2.50 -2.54 -2.05
N VAL A 75 -2.31 -2.54 -3.37
CA VAL A 75 -3.38 -2.21 -4.34
C VAL A 75 -4.55 -3.18 -4.19
N GLU A 76 -4.27 -4.48 -4.16
CA GLU A 76 -5.27 -5.53 -3.98
C GLU A 76 -5.90 -5.49 -2.58
N HIS A 77 -5.09 -5.27 -1.54
CA HIS A 77 -5.56 -5.15 -0.17
C HIS A 77 -6.61 -4.05 -0.03
N LYS A 78 -6.29 -2.84 -0.52
CA LYS A 78 -7.22 -1.70 -0.47
C LYS A 78 -8.47 -1.95 -1.30
N ALA A 79 -8.36 -2.66 -2.43
CA ALA A 79 -9.53 -3.03 -3.24
C ALA A 79 -10.46 -4.02 -2.50
N ILE A 80 -9.90 -4.93 -1.70
CA ILE A 80 -10.67 -5.84 -0.85
C ILE A 80 -11.36 -5.05 0.28
N LEU A 81 -10.65 -4.15 0.96
CA LEU A 81 -11.24 -3.32 2.03
C LEU A 81 -12.42 -2.48 1.52
N GLU A 82 -12.27 -1.85 0.34
CA GLU A 82 -13.34 -1.09 -0.32
C GLU A 82 -14.57 -1.96 -0.60
N LYS A 83 -14.39 -3.18 -1.12
CA LYS A 83 -15.49 -4.13 -1.38
C LYS A 83 -16.19 -4.60 -0.11
N LEU A 84 -15.47 -4.64 1.02
CA LEU A 84 -15.99 -5.02 2.33
C LEU A 84 -16.58 -3.82 3.11
N GLY A 85 -16.46 -2.59 2.58
CA GLY A 85 -16.90 -1.38 3.27
C GLY A 85 -16.06 -1.03 4.51
N ILE A 86 -14.82 -1.53 4.59
CA ILE A 86 -13.89 -1.28 5.69
C ILE A 86 -13.04 -0.06 5.34
N LYS A 87 -12.93 0.89 6.28
CA LYS A 87 -12.00 2.01 6.17
C LYS A 87 -10.71 1.68 6.91
N GLU A 88 -9.60 2.04 6.29
CA GLU A 88 -8.25 1.98 6.86
C GLU A 88 -7.96 3.24 7.69
#